data_AF-A0A7Y1Y309-F1
#
_entry.id   AF-A0A7Y1Y309-F1
#
_cell.length_a   1.000
_cell.length_b   1.000
_cell.length_c   1.000
_cell.angle_alpha   90.00
_cell.angle_beta   90.00
_cell.angle_gamma   90.00
#
_symmetry.space_group_name_H-M   'P 1'
#
loop_
_entity.id
_entity.type
_entity.pdbx_description
1 polymer ?
#
loop_
_entity_poly.entity_id
_entity_poly.type
_entity_poly.pdbx_seq_one_letter_code
_entity_poly.pdbx_strand_id
1 'polypeptide(L)'
;MNSLADFLAWSAPGAFGTAIIASTALGVTCGLLGSFVVLRRESLFGDAISHAVFPGVVLGFFASADRNPLVILSCALAAGLLGAFVVDLMRTTTRLKQDASLGIVLSVFFALGIGLYTMRQGGGAGVQSFFYGQTAAIDSRDLWMMVLGAVIVTAAVIVFHRPLLVASFDAGYARNLGYPVGWLNRLFAGLLAMTVVVALQAVGVILVSAMLITPAATANLLTDRFERMLGLAVVFGVAAGVGGSLVSSQVTGLSAGPVIALFAAAVFGGVYVLAPQYGVLGRWLRSARQRARIRRENSLKDLYRLLERAQFPRDGIAPARYVEERRLPAAEAEHELRRLERRGELIRGPGDGSLQLSAQGMEHAARVVRNHRLWELYLTNEAMYPADHVHDDAEIVEHLLGDDAIRRLEAELGYPETDPHGSPIPALAGATERKGD
;
A
#
# COMPACT_ATOMS: atom_id res chain seq x y z
N MET A 1 -6.66 40.37 -15.98
CA MET A 1 -6.76 38.90 -16.09
C MET A 1 -7.29 38.38 -14.77
N ASN A 2 -8.61 38.20 -14.68
CA ASN A 2 -9.27 37.73 -13.47
C ASN A 2 -9.45 36.21 -13.59
N SER A 3 -8.58 35.43 -12.95
CA SER A 3 -8.46 33.97 -13.15
C SER A 3 -9.73 33.17 -12.86
N LEU A 4 -10.65 33.70 -12.06
CA LEU A 4 -11.95 33.08 -11.78
C LEU A 4 -12.95 33.22 -12.93
N ALA A 5 -12.89 34.30 -13.70
CA ALA A 5 -13.72 34.48 -14.88
C ALA A 5 -13.20 33.63 -16.05
N ASP A 6 -11.88 33.43 -16.18
CA ASP A 6 -11.28 32.53 -17.17
C ASP A 6 -11.50 31.05 -16.82
N PHE A 7 -11.50 30.70 -15.52
CA PHE A 7 -11.85 29.34 -15.05
C PHE A 7 -13.35 29.03 -15.22
N LEU A 8 -14.24 30.04 -15.12
CA LEU A 8 -15.66 29.90 -15.45
C LEU A 8 -15.93 30.06 -16.97
N ALA A 9 -15.04 30.69 -17.74
CA ALA A 9 -15.10 30.68 -19.21
C ALA A 9 -14.58 29.36 -19.80
N TRP A 10 -13.74 28.61 -19.08
CA TRP A 10 -13.33 27.24 -19.37
C TRP A 10 -14.49 26.22 -19.33
N SER A 11 -15.64 26.57 -18.73
CA SER A 11 -16.87 25.76 -18.77
C SER A 11 -17.76 26.00 -20.01
N ALA A 12 -17.29 26.73 -21.03
CA ALA A 12 -17.98 26.86 -22.32
C ALA A 12 -17.79 25.59 -23.19
N PRO A 13 -18.77 25.25 -24.06
CA PRO A 13 -18.85 23.97 -24.78
C PRO A 13 -17.86 23.89 -25.93
N GLY A 14 -16.58 23.67 -25.62
CA GLY A 14 -15.59 23.14 -26.54
C GLY A 14 -15.31 21.67 -26.24
N ALA A 15 -14.80 20.91 -27.22
CA ALA A 15 -14.41 19.50 -27.05
C ALA A 15 -13.43 19.24 -25.88
N PHE A 16 -12.75 20.28 -25.42
CA PHE A 16 -11.84 20.23 -24.27
C PHE A 16 -12.57 20.30 -22.91
N GLY A 17 -13.60 21.14 -22.79
CA GLY A 17 -14.39 21.24 -21.56
C GLY A 17 -15.18 19.97 -21.27
N THR A 18 -15.75 19.36 -22.33
CA THR A 18 -16.44 18.07 -22.23
C THR A 18 -15.50 16.96 -21.78
N ALA A 19 -14.27 16.91 -22.33
CA ALA A 19 -13.27 15.93 -21.95
C ALA A 19 -12.88 16.02 -20.46
N ILE A 20 -12.77 17.22 -19.90
CA ILE A 20 -12.36 17.39 -18.50
C ILE A 20 -13.49 17.04 -17.53
N ILE A 21 -14.73 17.42 -17.85
CA ILE A 21 -15.90 17.02 -17.06
C ILE A 21 -16.03 15.49 -17.08
N ALA A 22 -15.90 14.86 -18.26
CA ALA A 22 -15.92 13.40 -18.41
C ALA A 22 -14.80 12.72 -17.61
N SER A 23 -13.56 13.21 -17.71
CA SER A 23 -12.41 12.70 -16.96
C SER A 23 -12.55 12.88 -15.45
N THR A 24 -13.20 13.95 -15.00
CA THR A 24 -13.47 14.18 -13.58
C THR A 24 -14.53 13.21 -13.08
N ALA A 25 -15.64 13.06 -13.80
CA ALA A 25 -16.71 12.10 -13.47
C ALA A 25 -16.17 10.66 -13.41
N LEU A 26 -15.34 10.28 -14.38
CA LEU A 26 -14.58 9.03 -14.40
C LEU A 26 -13.69 8.89 -13.15
N GLY A 27 -12.84 9.88 -12.88
CA GLY A 27 -11.89 9.83 -11.77
C GLY A 27 -12.57 9.69 -10.41
N VAL A 28 -13.72 10.34 -10.24
CA VAL A 28 -14.56 10.22 -9.03
C VAL A 28 -15.13 8.80 -8.92
N THR A 29 -15.82 8.28 -9.93
CA THR A 29 -16.47 6.96 -9.83
C THR A 29 -15.46 5.82 -9.70
N CYS A 30 -14.41 5.82 -10.52
CA CYS A 30 -13.34 4.84 -10.46
C CYS A 30 -12.57 4.92 -9.15
N GLY A 31 -12.30 6.12 -8.63
CA GLY A 31 -11.65 6.29 -7.33
C GLY A 31 -12.49 5.71 -6.18
N LEU A 32 -13.78 6.06 -6.14
CA LEU A 32 -14.71 5.59 -5.10
C LEU A 32 -14.87 4.06 -5.12
N LEU A 33 -15.27 3.50 -6.26
CA LEU A 33 -15.57 2.06 -6.36
C LEU A 33 -14.29 1.23 -6.37
N GLY A 34 -13.21 1.77 -6.93
CA GLY A 34 -11.88 1.21 -6.87
C GLY A 34 -11.41 0.97 -5.44
N SER A 35 -11.65 1.90 -4.52
CA SER A 35 -11.31 1.71 -3.11
C SER A 35 -11.99 0.49 -2.49
N PHE A 36 -13.28 0.28 -2.79
CA PHE A 36 -13.99 -0.92 -2.33
C PHE A 36 -13.50 -2.20 -3.01
N VAL A 37 -13.20 -2.16 -4.32
CA VAL A 37 -12.65 -3.29 -5.06
C VAL A 37 -11.30 -3.73 -4.47
N VAL A 38 -10.42 -2.78 -4.17
CA VAL A 38 -9.12 -3.03 -3.54
C VAL A 38 -9.30 -3.55 -2.10
N LEU A 39 -10.21 -2.95 -1.32
CA LEU A 39 -10.49 -3.39 0.05
C LEU A 39 -10.99 -4.84 0.10
N ARG A 40 -11.90 -5.21 -0.82
CA ARG A 40 -12.44 -6.58 -0.93
C ARG A 40 -11.43 -7.59 -1.47
N ARG A 41 -10.24 -7.15 -1.92
CA ARG A 41 -9.23 -7.98 -2.60
C ARG A 41 -9.77 -8.63 -3.88
N GLU A 42 -10.71 -7.98 -4.55
CA GLU A 42 -11.35 -8.46 -5.77
C GLU A 42 -10.94 -7.63 -7.00
N SER A 43 -9.65 -7.31 -7.13
CA SER A 43 -9.15 -6.43 -8.21
C SER A 43 -9.52 -6.90 -9.61
N LEU A 44 -9.53 -8.21 -9.86
CA LEU A 44 -9.92 -8.82 -11.13
C LEU A 44 -11.44 -8.79 -11.40
N PHE A 45 -12.28 -8.50 -10.39
CA PHE A 45 -13.73 -8.46 -10.58
C PHE A 45 -14.14 -7.29 -11.47
N GLY A 46 -13.54 -6.10 -11.29
CA GLY A 46 -13.82 -4.94 -12.15
C GLY A 46 -13.41 -5.17 -13.61
N ASP A 47 -12.35 -5.93 -13.85
CA ASP A 47 -11.90 -6.32 -15.18
C ASP A 47 -12.90 -7.28 -15.84
N ALA A 48 -13.31 -8.33 -15.13
CA ALA A 48 -14.33 -9.26 -15.60
C ALA A 48 -15.66 -8.56 -15.94
N ILE A 49 -16.09 -7.60 -15.13
CA ILE A 49 -17.30 -6.81 -15.40
C ILE A 49 -17.13 -5.92 -16.64
N SER A 50 -15.96 -5.33 -16.86
CA SER A 50 -15.67 -4.51 -18.06
C SER A 50 -15.84 -5.31 -19.36
N HIS A 51 -15.37 -6.55 -19.37
CA HIS A 51 -15.55 -7.46 -20.49
C HIS A 51 -16.97 -8.04 -20.58
N ALA A 52 -17.66 -8.24 -19.45
CA ALA A 52 -19.06 -8.67 -19.42
C ALA A 52 -20.03 -7.62 -19.97
N VAL A 53 -19.72 -6.34 -19.77
CA VAL A 53 -20.52 -5.21 -20.25
C VAL A 53 -20.42 -5.03 -21.77
N PHE A 54 -19.26 -5.35 -22.36
CA PHE A 54 -18.98 -5.15 -23.80
C PHE A 54 -20.03 -5.75 -24.76
N PRO A 55 -20.44 -7.04 -24.66
CA PRO A 55 -21.50 -7.58 -25.52
C PRO A 55 -22.82 -6.81 -25.38
N GLY A 56 -23.13 -6.30 -24.19
CA GLY A 56 -24.31 -5.47 -23.96
C GLY A 56 -24.24 -4.12 -24.68
N VAL A 57 -23.06 -3.49 -24.73
CA VAL A 57 -22.84 -2.27 -25.53
C VAL A 57 -23.11 -2.55 -27.00
N VAL A 58 -22.52 -3.63 -27.55
CA VAL A 58 -22.71 -4.04 -28.95
C VAL A 58 -24.18 -4.31 -29.26
N LEU A 59 -24.89 -5.04 -28.40
CA LEU A 59 -26.34 -5.27 -28.52
C LEU A 59 -27.16 -3.99 -28.45
N GLY A 60 -26.77 -3.03 -27.60
CA GLY A 60 -27.41 -1.71 -27.55
C GLY A 60 -27.30 -0.96 -28.88
N PHE A 61 -26.15 -1.06 -29.56
CA PHE A 61 -25.97 -0.53 -30.91
C PHE A 61 -26.77 -1.28 -31.98
N PHE A 62 -27.11 -2.56 -31.77
CA PHE A 62 -28.03 -3.30 -32.65
C PHE A 62 -29.49 -2.90 -32.42
N ALA A 63 -29.88 -2.70 -31.16
CA ALA A 63 -31.26 -2.37 -30.79
C ALA A 63 -31.67 -0.92 -31.11
N SER A 64 -30.71 0.00 -31.20
CA SER A 64 -30.98 1.42 -31.46
C SER A 64 -30.35 1.90 -32.76
N ALA A 65 -31.20 2.13 -33.78
CA ALA A 65 -30.79 2.76 -35.04
C ALA A 65 -30.32 4.22 -34.82
N ASP A 66 -30.93 4.93 -33.87
CA ASP A 66 -30.66 6.34 -33.55
C ASP A 66 -29.51 6.55 -32.55
N ARG A 67 -28.74 5.50 -32.19
CA ARG A 67 -27.71 5.52 -31.13
C ARG A 67 -28.21 6.18 -29.84
N ASN A 68 -29.39 5.80 -29.36
CA ASN A 68 -29.91 6.36 -28.12
C ASN A 68 -29.03 5.91 -26.93
N PRO A 69 -28.36 6.84 -26.23
CA PRO A 69 -27.40 6.49 -25.21
C PRO A 69 -28.01 5.73 -24.02
N LEU A 70 -29.30 5.95 -23.72
CA LEU A 70 -30.02 5.22 -22.67
C LEU A 70 -30.21 3.74 -22.98
N VAL A 71 -30.48 3.41 -24.25
CA VAL A 71 -30.64 2.00 -24.68
C VAL A 71 -29.30 1.29 -24.55
N ILE A 72 -28.22 1.92 -25.01
CA ILE A 72 -26.86 1.38 -24.89
C ILE A 72 -26.49 1.15 -23.43
N LEU A 73 -26.72 2.15 -22.56
CA LEU A 73 -26.48 2.05 -21.13
C LEU A 73 -27.29 0.90 -20.49
N SER A 74 -28.57 0.76 -20.83
CA SER A 74 -29.43 -0.28 -20.27
C SER A 74 -28.99 -1.69 -20.68
N CYS A 75 -28.65 -1.91 -21.95
CA CYS A 75 -28.15 -3.19 -22.44
C CYS A 75 -26.77 -3.53 -21.85
N ALA A 76 -25.89 -2.54 -21.76
CA ALA A 76 -24.56 -2.66 -21.17
C ALA A 76 -24.65 -3.02 -19.68
N LEU A 77 -25.50 -2.33 -18.91
CA LEU A 77 -25.73 -2.61 -17.50
C LEU A 77 -26.36 -3.99 -17.29
N ALA A 78 -27.36 -4.36 -18.11
CA ALA A 78 -27.98 -5.68 -18.04
C ALA A 78 -26.97 -6.80 -18.31
N ALA A 79 -26.09 -6.64 -19.30
CA ALA A 79 -25.04 -7.62 -19.59
C ALA A 79 -24.00 -7.70 -18.46
N GLY A 80 -23.60 -6.56 -17.88
CA GLY A 80 -22.70 -6.53 -16.72
C GLY A 80 -23.29 -7.21 -15.47
N LEU A 81 -24.57 -6.95 -15.18
CA LEU A 81 -25.29 -7.61 -14.09
C LEU A 81 -25.44 -9.11 -14.33
N LEU A 82 -25.72 -9.51 -15.57
CA LEU A 82 -25.78 -10.92 -15.95
C LEU A 82 -24.40 -11.59 -15.82
N GLY A 83 -23.32 -10.91 -16.20
CA GLY A 83 -21.96 -11.39 -15.96
C GLY A 83 -21.64 -11.56 -14.47
N ALA A 84 -21.97 -10.57 -13.65
CA ALA A 84 -21.82 -10.65 -12.20
C ALA A 84 -22.61 -11.82 -11.59
N PHE A 85 -23.84 -12.01 -12.06
CA PHE A 85 -24.70 -13.12 -11.65
C PHE A 85 -24.12 -14.48 -12.04
N VAL A 86 -23.58 -14.62 -13.26
CA VAL A 86 -22.92 -15.85 -13.70
C VAL A 86 -21.68 -16.15 -12.84
N VAL A 87 -20.88 -15.13 -12.51
CA VAL A 87 -19.73 -15.30 -11.60
C VAL A 87 -20.19 -15.81 -10.23
N ASP A 88 -21.22 -15.18 -9.64
CA ASP A 88 -21.77 -15.57 -8.33
C ASP A 88 -22.36 -16.99 -8.36
N LEU A 89 -23.08 -17.33 -9.43
CA LEU A 89 -23.62 -18.67 -9.64
C LEU A 89 -22.50 -19.72 -9.73
N MET A 90 -21.44 -19.45 -10.48
CA MET A 90 -20.31 -20.37 -10.59
C MET A 90 -19.61 -20.55 -9.24
N ARG A 91 -19.41 -19.47 -8.48
CA ARG A 91 -18.78 -19.52 -7.14
C ARG A 91 -19.61 -20.32 -6.13
N THR A 92 -20.94 -20.25 -6.21
CA THR A 92 -21.84 -20.91 -5.24
C THR A 92 -22.18 -22.34 -5.61
N THR A 93 -22.21 -22.69 -6.91
CA THR A 93 -22.58 -24.03 -7.38
C THR A 93 -21.40 -24.94 -7.70
N THR A 94 -20.21 -24.38 -7.91
CA THR A 94 -19.02 -25.15 -8.30
C THR A 94 -17.89 -25.05 -7.26
N ARG A 95 -16.87 -25.91 -7.39
CA ARG A 95 -15.65 -25.88 -6.58
C ARG A 95 -14.55 -25.00 -7.19
N LEU A 96 -14.87 -24.20 -8.20
CA LEU A 96 -13.88 -23.36 -8.88
C LEU A 96 -13.40 -22.25 -7.96
N LYS A 97 -12.09 -21.97 -8.03
CA LYS A 97 -11.52 -20.79 -7.38
C LYS A 97 -12.11 -19.53 -8.01
N GLN A 98 -12.31 -18.50 -7.20
CA GLN A 98 -12.84 -17.21 -7.59
C GLN A 98 -12.17 -16.63 -8.85
N ASP A 99 -10.84 -16.66 -8.91
CA ASP A 99 -10.08 -16.13 -10.05
C ASP A 99 -10.34 -16.91 -11.35
N ALA A 100 -10.57 -18.23 -11.26
CA ALA A 100 -10.89 -19.06 -12.41
C ALA A 100 -12.28 -18.72 -12.98
N SER A 101 -13.29 -18.54 -12.11
CA SER A 101 -14.63 -18.13 -12.55
C SER A 101 -14.60 -16.75 -13.22
N LEU A 102 -13.82 -15.80 -12.67
CA LEU A 102 -13.63 -14.48 -13.27
C LEU A 102 -13.00 -14.57 -14.66
N GLY A 103 -11.93 -15.36 -14.81
CA GLY A 103 -11.24 -15.56 -16.10
C GLY A 103 -12.14 -16.18 -17.17
N ILE A 104 -12.96 -17.17 -16.80
CA ILE A 104 -13.92 -17.81 -17.73
C ILE A 104 -14.97 -16.81 -18.21
N VAL A 105 -15.61 -16.08 -17.29
CA VAL A 105 -16.63 -15.08 -17.64
C VAL A 105 -16.04 -13.97 -18.50
N LEU A 106 -14.86 -13.46 -18.14
CA LEU A 106 -14.13 -12.48 -18.92
C LEU A 106 -13.91 -12.95 -20.37
N SER A 107 -13.36 -14.15 -20.56
CA SER A 107 -13.05 -14.68 -21.90
C SER A 107 -14.31 -14.94 -22.73
N VAL A 108 -15.34 -15.55 -22.13
CA VAL A 108 -16.58 -15.92 -22.86
C VAL A 108 -17.37 -14.68 -23.27
N PHE A 109 -17.58 -13.72 -22.37
CA PHE A 109 -18.33 -12.52 -22.70
C PHE A 109 -17.59 -11.62 -23.67
N PHE A 110 -16.26 -11.54 -23.55
CA PHE A 110 -15.47 -10.78 -24.50
C PHE A 110 -15.49 -11.41 -25.90
N ALA A 111 -15.33 -12.74 -25.99
CA ALA A 111 -15.44 -13.47 -27.25
C ALA A 111 -16.84 -13.32 -27.87
N LEU A 112 -17.89 -13.39 -27.06
CA LEU A 112 -19.26 -13.14 -27.48
C LEU A 112 -19.42 -11.71 -28.02
N GLY A 113 -18.92 -10.72 -27.29
CA GLY A 113 -19.01 -9.32 -27.72
C GLY A 113 -18.26 -9.05 -29.02
N ILE A 114 -17.06 -9.62 -29.19
CA ILE A 114 -16.29 -9.52 -30.44
C ILE A 114 -17.03 -10.24 -31.58
N GLY A 115 -17.57 -11.43 -31.34
CA GLY A 115 -18.34 -12.18 -32.33
C GLY A 115 -19.58 -11.41 -32.79
N LEU A 116 -20.33 -10.81 -31.86
CA LEU A 116 -21.47 -9.94 -32.19
C LEU A 116 -21.03 -8.70 -32.97
N TYR A 117 -19.89 -8.11 -32.63
CA TYR A 117 -19.33 -6.95 -33.33
C TYR A 117 -18.94 -7.30 -34.78
N THR A 118 -18.31 -8.45 -35.03
CA THR A 118 -17.87 -8.85 -36.39
C THR A 118 -19.01 -9.27 -37.29
N MET A 119 -20.13 -9.75 -36.75
CA MET A 119 -21.32 -10.10 -37.53
C MET A 119 -21.99 -8.89 -38.22
N ARG A 120 -21.72 -7.67 -37.76
CA ARG A 120 -22.26 -6.46 -38.39
C ARG A 120 -21.43 -6.07 -39.61
N GLN A 121 -21.95 -6.33 -40.82
CA GLN A 121 -21.34 -5.83 -42.06
C GLN A 121 -21.24 -4.30 -42.01
N GLY A 122 -20.01 -3.79 -42.08
CA GLY A 122 -19.71 -2.35 -41.95
C GLY A 122 -19.10 -1.93 -40.61
N GLY A 123 -18.74 -2.88 -39.73
CA GLY A 123 -17.90 -2.63 -38.55
C GLY A 123 -18.39 -1.45 -37.73
N GLY A 124 -19.56 -1.60 -37.10
CA GLY A 124 -20.36 -0.53 -36.48
C GLY A 124 -19.56 0.72 -36.14
N ALA A 125 -19.59 1.71 -37.04
CA ALA A 125 -18.93 2.99 -36.85
C ALA A 125 -19.29 3.49 -35.43
N GLY A 126 -18.30 3.82 -34.61
CA GLY A 126 -18.51 4.24 -33.21
C GLY A 126 -18.35 3.16 -32.14
N VAL A 127 -18.32 1.86 -32.45
CA VAL A 127 -17.94 0.84 -31.43
C VAL A 127 -16.43 0.85 -31.18
N GLN A 128 -15.63 1.21 -32.20
CA GLN A 128 -14.17 1.27 -32.08
C GLN A 128 -13.67 2.31 -31.06
N SER A 129 -14.40 3.41 -30.86
CA SER A 129 -14.05 4.40 -29.85
C SER A 129 -14.18 3.86 -28.42
N PHE A 130 -15.03 2.85 -28.19
CA PHE A 130 -15.16 2.18 -26.88
C PHE A 130 -14.00 1.22 -26.58
N PHE A 131 -13.20 0.79 -27.56
CA PHE A 131 -12.02 -0.05 -27.27
C PHE A 131 -10.87 0.77 -26.69
N TYR A 132 -10.62 1.94 -27.27
CA TYR A 132 -9.44 2.76 -26.97
C TYR A 132 -9.73 3.99 -26.11
N GLY A 133 -11.00 4.36 -25.94
CA GLY A 133 -11.42 5.56 -25.21
C GLY A 133 -11.10 6.84 -25.99
N GLN A 134 -12.11 7.66 -26.24
CA GLN A 134 -11.93 8.94 -26.92
C GLN A 134 -12.73 10.03 -26.21
N THR A 135 -12.09 10.69 -25.24
CA THR A 135 -12.71 11.78 -24.48
C THR A 135 -13.10 12.97 -25.36
N ALA A 136 -12.38 13.21 -26.45
CA ALA A 136 -12.65 14.28 -27.40
C ALA A 136 -13.88 14.02 -28.30
N ALA A 137 -14.35 12.78 -28.41
CA ALA A 137 -15.47 12.37 -29.26
C ALA A 137 -16.78 12.15 -28.48
N ILE A 138 -16.82 12.56 -27.21
CA ILE A 138 -17.99 12.41 -26.34
C ILE A 138 -19.06 13.44 -26.74
N ASP A 139 -20.24 12.96 -27.13
CA ASP A 139 -21.40 13.80 -27.43
C ASP A 139 -22.01 14.36 -26.13
N SER A 140 -22.76 15.46 -26.24
CA SER A 140 -23.39 16.13 -25.10
C SER A 140 -24.35 15.20 -24.33
N ARG A 141 -25.04 14.30 -25.04
CA ARG A 141 -25.95 13.32 -24.42
C ARG A 141 -25.20 12.25 -23.63
N ASP A 142 -24.07 11.78 -24.14
CA ASP A 142 -23.18 10.83 -23.47
C ASP A 142 -22.59 11.45 -22.19
N LEU A 143 -22.11 12.70 -22.28
CA LEU A 143 -21.60 13.43 -21.14
C LEU A 143 -22.63 13.55 -20.01
N TRP A 144 -23.89 13.90 -20.35
CA TRP A 144 -24.97 13.98 -19.36
C TRP A 144 -25.22 12.66 -18.64
N MET A 145 -25.17 11.53 -19.36
CA MET A 145 -25.30 10.22 -18.74
C MET A 145 -24.10 9.85 -17.88
N MET A 146 -22.88 10.21 -18.28
CA MET A 146 -21.69 10.00 -17.47
C MET A 146 -21.78 10.77 -16.15
N VAL A 147 -22.17 12.05 -16.21
CA VAL A 147 -22.35 12.89 -15.02
C VAL A 147 -23.48 12.36 -14.15
N LEU A 148 -24.64 12.02 -14.73
CA LEU A 148 -25.76 11.44 -13.99
C LEU A 148 -25.36 10.12 -13.31
N GLY A 149 -24.66 9.24 -14.03
CA GLY A 149 -24.13 8.00 -13.49
C GLY A 149 -23.15 8.23 -12.34
N ALA A 150 -22.25 9.20 -12.49
CA ALA A 150 -21.32 9.56 -11.43
C ALA A 150 -22.02 10.11 -10.18
N VAL A 151 -23.06 10.92 -10.34
CA VAL A 151 -23.89 11.41 -9.23
C VAL A 151 -24.61 10.25 -8.55
N ILE A 152 -25.24 9.35 -9.31
CA ILE A 152 -25.94 8.18 -8.75
C ILE A 152 -24.98 7.29 -7.95
N VAL A 153 -23.83 6.97 -8.53
CA VAL A 153 -22.81 6.13 -7.89
C VAL A 153 -22.28 6.79 -6.61
N THR A 154 -21.94 8.08 -6.69
CA THR A 154 -21.44 8.83 -5.53
C THR A 154 -22.49 8.91 -4.41
N ALA A 155 -23.75 9.23 -4.77
CA ALA A 155 -24.84 9.28 -3.81
C ALA A 155 -25.09 7.91 -3.17
N ALA A 156 -25.07 6.83 -3.95
CA ALA A 156 -25.21 5.48 -3.42
C ALA A 156 -24.06 5.10 -2.49
N VAL A 157 -22.81 5.44 -2.83
CA VAL A 157 -21.65 5.20 -1.94
C VAL A 157 -21.79 5.98 -0.63
N ILE A 158 -22.24 7.23 -0.66
CA ILE A 158 -22.45 8.04 0.56
C ILE A 158 -23.57 7.46 1.42
N VAL A 159 -24.73 7.16 0.82
CA VAL A 159 -25.93 6.65 1.53
C VAL A 159 -25.67 5.26 2.10
N PHE A 160 -25.08 4.37 1.30
CA PHE A 160 -24.79 2.99 1.69
C PHE A 160 -23.36 2.79 2.22
N HIS A 161 -22.69 3.87 2.63
CA HIS A 161 -21.29 3.82 3.06
C HIS A 161 -21.06 2.78 4.16
N ARG A 162 -21.79 2.88 5.28
CA ARG A 162 -21.64 1.96 6.42
C ARG A 162 -21.98 0.51 6.06
N PRO A 163 -23.16 0.20 5.46
CA PRO A 163 -23.47 -1.17 5.04
C PRO A 163 -22.43 -1.77 4.07
N LEU A 164 -22.01 -1.02 3.05
CA LEU A 164 -21.01 -1.48 2.08
C LEU A 164 -19.66 -1.72 2.74
N LEU A 165 -19.22 -0.83 3.63
CA LEU A 165 -17.95 -0.96 4.34
C LEU A 165 -17.91 -2.21 5.20
N VAL A 166 -18.92 -2.39 6.07
CA VAL A 166 -18.97 -3.54 6.99
C VAL A 166 -19.07 -4.85 6.21
N ALA A 167 -19.90 -4.91 5.16
CA ALA A 167 -20.01 -6.09 4.31
C ALA A 167 -18.72 -6.38 3.52
N SER A 168 -17.89 -5.37 3.26
CA SER A 168 -16.59 -5.54 2.57
C SER A 168 -15.48 -6.01 3.51
N PHE A 169 -15.54 -5.67 4.80
CA PHE A 169 -14.57 -6.14 5.80
C PHE A 169 -14.86 -7.56 6.27
N ASP A 170 -16.11 -7.83 6.67
CA ASP A 170 -16.52 -9.13 7.17
C ASP A 170 -18.02 -9.37 6.90
N ALA A 171 -18.28 -10.26 5.94
CA ALA A 171 -19.63 -10.65 5.54
C ALA A 171 -20.39 -11.44 6.62
N GLY A 172 -19.71 -12.10 7.55
CA GLY A 172 -20.30 -12.80 8.69
C GLY A 172 -20.72 -11.82 9.79
N TYR A 173 -19.82 -10.89 10.15
CA TYR A 173 -20.13 -9.81 11.08
C TYR A 173 -21.27 -8.92 10.58
N ALA A 174 -21.27 -8.58 9.28
CA ALA A 174 -22.36 -7.82 8.66
C ALA A 174 -23.72 -8.53 8.78
N ARG A 175 -23.76 -9.86 8.62
CA ARG A 175 -24.99 -10.66 8.79
C ARG A 175 -25.47 -10.65 10.24
N ASN A 176 -24.55 -10.74 11.21
CA ASN A 176 -24.89 -10.70 12.63
C ASN A 176 -25.45 -9.34 13.05
N LEU A 177 -25.05 -8.26 12.39
CA LEU A 177 -25.62 -6.92 12.55
C LEU A 177 -26.99 -6.73 11.86
N GLY A 178 -27.50 -7.75 11.17
CA GLY A 178 -28.79 -7.71 10.46
C GLY A 178 -28.72 -7.12 9.05
N TYR A 179 -27.53 -6.89 8.49
CA TYR A 179 -27.41 -6.37 7.13
C TYR A 179 -27.69 -7.46 6.07
N PRO A 180 -28.46 -7.16 5.00
CA PRO A 180 -28.73 -8.09 3.92
C PRO A 180 -27.55 -8.19 2.95
N VAL A 181 -26.49 -8.92 3.34
CA VAL A 181 -25.22 -9.01 2.59
C VAL A 181 -25.40 -9.44 1.13
N GLY A 182 -26.32 -10.39 0.85
CA GLY A 182 -26.59 -10.82 -0.53
C GLY A 182 -27.12 -9.69 -1.41
N TRP A 183 -27.98 -8.82 -0.87
CA TRP A 183 -28.44 -7.64 -1.59
C TRP A 183 -27.34 -6.58 -1.72
N LEU A 184 -26.54 -6.36 -0.67
CA LEU A 184 -25.41 -5.43 -0.71
C LEU A 184 -24.35 -5.82 -1.76
N ASN A 185 -24.09 -7.12 -1.94
CA ASN A 185 -23.18 -7.61 -2.97
C ASN A 185 -23.75 -7.37 -4.38
N ARG A 186 -25.05 -7.58 -4.58
CA ARG A 186 -25.71 -7.25 -5.86
C ARG A 186 -25.73 -5.74 -6.12
N LEU A 187 -25.98 -4.93 -5.10
CA LEU A 187 -25.88 -3.47 -5.19
C LEU A 187 -24.46 -3.06 -5.59
N PHE A 188 -23.44 -3.58 -4.92
CA PHE A 188 -22.05 -3.30 -5.24
C PHE A 188 -21.70 -3.69 -6.68
N ALA A 189 -22.11 -4.90 -7.13
CA ALA A 189 -21.92 -5.33 -8.50
C ALA A 189 -22.62 -4.40 -9.51
N GLY A 190 -23.84 -3.92 -9.20
CA GLY A 190 -24.55 -2.96 -10.04
C GLY A 190 -23.88 -1.58 -10.09
N LEU A 191 -23.41 -1.05 -8.95
CA LEU A 191 -22.66 0.20 -8.88
C LEU A 191 -21.32 0.11 -9.63
N LEU A 192 -20.66 -1.05 -9.54
CA LEU A 192 -19.43 -1.33 -10.27
C LEU A 192 -19.70 -1.41 -11.76
N ALA A 193 -20.73 -2.14 -12.20
CA ALA A 193 -21.12 -2.20 -13.60
C ALA A 193 -21.50 -0.81 -14.15
N MET A 194 -22.23 0.01 -13.39
CA MET A 194 -22.55 1.38 -13.77
C MET A 194 -21.28 2.24 -13.91
N THR A 195 -20.37 2.17 -12.95
CA THR A 195 -19.06 2.85 -13.00
C THR A 195 -18.27 2.44 -14.25
N VAL A 196 -18.23 1.14 -14.53
CA VAL A 196 -17.57 0.58 -15.71
C VAL A 196 -18.19 1.15 -16.99
N VAL A 197 -19.52 1.10 -17.16
CA VAL A 197 -20.19 1.60 -18.37
C VAL A 197 -19.89 3.09 -18.60
N VAL A 198 -19.96 3.90 -17.53
CA VAL A 198 -19.61 5.33 -17.59
C VAL A 198 -18.14 5.50 -17.99
N ALA A 199 -17.23 4.68 -17.46
CA ALA A 199 -15.81 4.75 -17.75
C ALA A 199 -15.44 4.29 -19.17
N LEU A 200 -16.22 3.36 -19.75
CA LEU A 200 -15.96 2.78 -21.07
C LEU A 200 -15.85 3.85 -22.17
N GLN A 201 -16.67 4.89 -22.12
CA GLN A 201 -16.66 5.95 -23.14
C GLN A 201 -15.39 6.80 -23.10
N ALA A 202 -14.87 7.09 -21.91
CA ALA A 202 -13.71 7.95 -21.72
C ALA A 202 -12.38 7.22 -21.95
N VAL A 203 -12.22 6.02 -21.37
CA VAL A 203 -10.93 5.33 -21.30
C VAL A 203 -10.89 4.04 -22.11
N GLY A 204 -12.05 3.46 -22.41
CA GLY A 204 -12.17 2.25 -23.22
C GLY A 204 -12.11 0.95 -22.40
N VAL A 205 -12.73 -0.11 -22.92
CA VAL A 205 -12.95 -1.41 -22.24
C VAL A 205 -11.69 -1.96 -21.59
N ILE A 206 -10.56 -1.92 -22.31
CA ILE A 206 -9.31 -2.56 -21.87
C ILE A 206 -8.68 -1.82 -20.69
N LEU A 207 -8.88 -0.50 -20.60
CA LEU A 207 -8.15 0.37 -19.69
C LEU A 207 -8.99 0.83 -18.49
N VAL A 208 -10.29 0.50 -18.44
CA VAL A 208 -11.14 0.78 -17.28
C VAL A 208 -10.59 0.10 -16.03
N SER A 209 -10.09 -1.13 -16.13
CA SER A 209 -9.51 -1.84 -14.98
C SER A 209 -8.29 -1.10 -14.41
N ALA A 210 -7.46 -0.49 -15.26
CA ALA A 210 -6.35 0.35 -14.82
C ALA A 210 -6.82 1.58 -14.03
N MET A 211 -7.86 2.28 -14.49
CA MET A 211 -8.44 3.43 -13.78
C MET A 211 -9.16 3.06 -12.50
N LEU A 212 -9.77 1.88 -12.45
CA LEU A 212 -10.46 1.40 -11.26
C LEU A 212 -9.48 0.96 -10.17
N ILE A 213 -8.37 0.31 -10.54
CA ILE A 213 -7.44 -0.30 -9.57
C ILE A 213 -6.33 0.66 -9.17
N THR A 214 -5.69 1.34 -10.13
CA THR A 214 -4.43 2.07 -9.89
C THR A 214 -4.56 3.24 -8.92
N PRO A 215 -5.55 4.15 -9.04
CA PRO A 215 -5.73 5.26 -8.09
C PRO A 215 -6.06 4.76 -6.67
N ALA A 216 -6.88 3.71 -6.57
CA ALA A 216 -7.24 3.10 -5.30
C ALA A 216 -6.04 2.39 -4.64
N ALA A 217 -5.24 1.65 -5.42
CA ALA A 217 -4.01 1.04 -4.95
C ALA A 217 -2.97 2.10 -4.53
N THR A 218 -2.87 3.21 -5.26
CA THR A 218 -2.01 4.36 -4.91
C THR A 218 -2.42 4.94 -3.55
N ALA A 219 -3.72 5.16 -3.34
CA ALA A 219 -4.24 5.64 -2.06
C ALA A 219 -3.99 4.66 -0.90
N ASN A 220 -4.14 3.35 -1.17
CA ASN A 220 -3.91 2.29 -0.19
C ASN A 220 -2.45 2.23 0.31
N LEU A 221 -1.48 2.66 -0.51
CA LEU A 221 -0.07 2.75 -0.10
C LEU A 221 0.22 3.94 0.83
N LEU A 222 -0.69 4.91 0.93
CA LEU A 222 -0.48 6.16 1.66
C LEU A 222 -1.25 6.24 2.98
N THR A 223 -2.30 5.43 3.18
CA THR A 223 -3.11 5.49 4.39
C THR A 223 -3.77 4.17 4.76
N ASP A 224 -3.86 3.90 6.06
CA ASP A 224 -4.56 2.73 6.62
C ASP A 224 -6.03 3.02 6.98
N ARG A 225 -6.50 4.28 6.83
CA ARG A 225 -7.87 4.67 7.14
C ARG A 225 -8.71 4.71 5.87
N PHE A 226 -9.75 3.87 5.79
CA PHE A 226 -10.58 3.74 4.58
C PHE A 226 -11.20 5.05 4.10
N GLU A 227 -11.71 5.89 5.00
CA GLU A 227 -12.27 7.20 4.63
C GLU A 227 -11.24 8.12 3.94
N ARG A 228 -10.00 8.09 4.42
CA ARG A 228 -8.89 8.83 3.80
C ARG A 228 -8.49 8.19 2.48
N MET A 229 -8.50 6.87 2.40
CA MET A 229 -8.22 6.12 1.17
C MET A 229 -9.24 6.49 0.09
N LEU A 230 -10.52 6.62 0.43
CA LEU A 230 -11.60 7.00 -0.49
C LEU A 230 -11.37 8.40 -1.07
N GLY A 231 -11.08 9.38 -0.21
CA GLY A 231 -10.75 10.74 -0.64
C GLY A 231 -9.49 10.82 -1.51
N LEU A 232 -8.41 10.13 -1.11
CA LEU A 232 -7.16 10.08 -1.87
C LEU A 232 -7.35 9.37 -3.22
N ALA A 233 -8.11 8.28 -3.28
CA ALA A 233 -8.36 7.55 -4.52
C ALA A 233 -9.11 8.41 -5.54
N VAL A 234 -10.10 9.19 -5.08
CA VAL A 234 -10.80 10.18 -5.92
C VAL A 234 -9.82 11.26 -6.41
N VAL A 235 -8.97 11.81 -5.53
CA VAL A 235 -7.99 12.82 -5.92
C VAL A 235 -7.02 12.27 -6.98
N PHE A 236 -6.46 11.07 -6.78
CA PHE A 236 -5.58 10.46 -7.77
C PHE A 236 -6.31 10.07 -9.06
N GLY A 237 -7.56 9.61 -8.97
CA GLY A 237 -8.38 9.28 -10.13
C GLY A 237 -8.67 10.51 -10.99
N VAL A 238 -9.10 11.61 -10.36
CA VAL A 238 -9.33 12.89 -11.04
C VAL A 238 -8.02 13.45 -11.59
N ALA A 239 -6.93 13.42 -10.81
CA ALA A 239 -5.62 13.86 -11.28
C ALA A 239 -5.14 13.06 -12.50
N ALA A 240 -5.37 11.75 -12.53
CA ALA A 240 -5.02 10.90 -13.66
C ALA A 240 -5.92 11.14 -14.88
N GLY A 241 -7.23 11.26 -14.69
CA GLY A 241 -8.18 11.54 -15.77
C GLY A 241 -7.94 12.91 -16.40
N VAL A 242 -7.80 13.95 -15.58
CA VAL A 242 -7.56 15.33 -16.04
C VAL A 242 -6.15 15.44 -16.60
N GLY A 243 -5.13 15.03 -15.85
CA GLY A 243 -3.73 15.08 -16.29
C GLY A 243 -3.49 14.31 -17.59
N GLY A 244 -4.03 13.08 -17.69
CA GLY A 244 -3.93 12.28 -18.90
C GLY A 244 -4.68 12.88 -20.09
N SER A 245 -5.90 13.41 -19.87
CA SER A 245 -6.65 14.06 -20.95
C SER A 245 -5.97 15.35 -21.44
N LEU A 246 -5.35 16.12 -20.54
CA LEU A 246 -4.58 17.32 -20.89
C LEU A 246 -3.37 16.95 -21.76
N VAL A 247 -2.59 15.95 -21.36
CA VAL A 247 -1.43 15.48 -22.13
C VAL A 247 -1.88 14.95 -23.51
N SER A 248 -2.96 14.17 -23.55
CA SER A 248 -3.50 13.65 -24.81
C SER A 248 -3.95 14.75 -25.77
N SER A 249 -4.43 15.89 -25.27
CA SER A 249 -4.86 17.02 -26.10
C SER A 249 -3.72 17.78 -26.77
N GLN A 250 -2.51 17.70 -26.20
CA GLN A 250 -1.33 18.41 -26.69
C GLN A 250 -0.53 17.60 -27.70
N VAL A 251 -0.70 16.27 -27.71
CA VAL A 251 0.05 15.35 -28.57
C VAL A 251 -0.90 14.76 -29.63
N THR A 252 -0.69 15.14 -30.89
CA THR A 252 -1.50 14.66 -32.01
C THR A 252 -1.33 13.15 -32.22
N GLY A 253 -2.44 12.43 -32.33
CA GLY A 253 -2.48 10.99 -32.64
C GLY A 253 -2.51 10.04 -31.44
N LEU A 254 -2.43 10.54 -30.20
CA LEU A 254 -2.60 9.71 -29.00
C LEU A 254 -4.07 9.64 -28.58
N SER A 255 -4.56 8.43 -28.31
CA SER A 255 -5.89 8.21 -27.73
C SER A 255 -5.87 8.54 -26.23
N ALA A 256 -6.96 9.12 -25.72
CA ALA A 256 -7.04 9.58 -24.33
C ALA A 256 -6.91 8.43 -23.31
N GLY A 257 -7.52 7.28 -23.58
CA GLY A 257 -7.49 6.12 -22.68
C GLY A 257 -6.07 5.68 -22.28
N PRO A 258 -5.20 5.32 -23.24
CA PRO A 258 -3.82 4.93 -22.95
C PRO A 258 -3.02 5.97 -22.16
N VAL A 259 -3.17 7.26 -22.50
CA VAL A 259 -2.43 8.34 -21.83
C VAL A 259 -2.89 8.50 -20.38
N ILE A 260 -4.20 8.42 -20.13
CA ILE A 260 -4.77 8.44 -18.77
C ILE A 260 -4.26 7.25 -17.94
N ALA A 261 -4.25 6.04 -18.51
CA ALA A 261 -3.72 4.86 -17.84
C ALA A 261 -2.21 4.97 -17.51
N LEU A 262 -1.40 5.44 -18.46
CA LEU A 262 0.03 5.66 -18.26
C LEU A 262 0.30 6.73 -17.20
N PHE A 263 -0.51 7.80 -17.16
CA PHE A 263 -0.39 8.83 -16.13
C PHE A 263 -0.69 8.26 -14.74
N ALA A 264 -1.77 7.48 -14.58
CA ALA A 264 -2.05 6.81 -13.30
C ALA A 264 -0.93 5.85 -12.90
N ALA A 265 -0.39 5.09 -13.85
CA ALA A 265 0.74 4.19 -13.60
C ALA A 265 2.00 4.94 -13.15
N ALA A 266 2.28 6.11 -13.73
CA ALA A 266 3.39 6.98 -13.33
C ALA A 266 3.20 7.51 -11.90
N VAL A 267 1.99 7.98 -11.57
CA VAL A 267 1.65 8.42 -10.20
C VAL A 267 1.81 7.28 -9.20
N PHE A 268 1.28 6.10 -9.52
CA PHE A 268 1.44 4.90 -8.69
C PHE A 268 2.92 4.54 -8.50
N GLY A 269 3.72 4.54 -9.58
CA GLY A 269 5.15 4.25 -9.51
C GLY A 269 5.91 5.22 -8.62
N GLY A 270 5.62 6.52 -8.73
CA GLY A 270 6.19 7.55 -7.84
C GLY A 270 5.84 7.32 -6.38
N VAL A 271 4.58 7.05 -6.08
CA VAL A 271 4.12 6.74 -4.71
C VAL A 271 4.72 5.42 -4.21
N TYR A 272 4.80 4.39 -5.03
CA TYR A 272 5.37 3.09 -4.65
C TYR A 272 6.85 3.19 -4.24
N VAL A 273 7.61 4.07 -4.89
CA VAL A 273 9.01 4.33 -4.51
C VAL A 273 9.10 5.18 -3.25
N LEU A 274 8.30 6.24 -3.16
CA LEU A 274 8.44 7.29 -2.12
C LEU A 274 7.60 7.07 -0.86
N ALA A 275 6.62 6.16 -0.86
CA ALA A 275 5.66 6.01 0.24
C ALA A 275 6.37 5.75 1.58
N PRO A 276 6.01 6.47 2.65
CA PRO A 276 6.76 6.47 3.90
C PRO A 276 6.70 5.12 4.62
N GLN A 277 5.55 4.45 4.63
CA GLN A 277 5.36 3.18 5.36
C GLN A 277 5.57 1.96 4.47
N TYR A 278 4.92 1.93 3.30
CA TYR A 278 4.92 0.77 2.40
C TYR A 278 5.88 0.89 1.22
N GLY A 279 6.50 2.07 1.00
CA GLY A 279 7.38 2.31 -0.13
C GLY A 279 8.71 1.58 -0.03
N VAL A 280 9.32 1.32 -1.19
CA VAL A 280 10.61 0.62 -1.29
C VAL A 280 11.72 1.42 -0.61
N LEU A 281 11.75 2.75 -0.82
CA LEU A 281 12.77 3.62 -0.24
C LEU A 281 12.61 3.74 1.28
N GLY A 282 11.38 3.88 1.76
CA GLY A 282 11.08 3.93 3.20
C GLY A 282 11.53 2.66 3.92
N ARG A 283 11.24 1.48 3.34
CA ARG A 283 11.72 0.20 3.86
C ARG A 283 13.25 0.10 3.83
N TRP A 284 13.87 0.43 2.71
CA TRP A 284 15.33 0.38 2.58
C TRP A 284 16.05 1.31 3.57
N LEU A 285 15.58 2.55 3.73
CA LEU A 285 16.14 3.52 4.68
C LEU A 285 15.98 3.06 6.13
N ARG A 286 14.80 2.53 6.51
CA ARG A 286 14.60 1.97 7.85
C ARG A 286 15.51 0.78 8.11
N SER A 287 15.60 -0.17 7.17
CA SER A 287 16.49 -1.33 7.31
C SER A 287 17.96 -0.93 7.32
N ALA A 288 18.37 0.11 6.60
CA ALA A 288 19.74 0.64 6.64
C ALA A 288 20.04 1.31 7.99
N ARG A 289 19.11 2.12 8.51
CA ARG A 289 19.24 2.77 9.83
C ARG A 289 19.26 1.74 10.96
N GLN A 290 18.38 0.74 10.91
CA GLN A 290 18.34 -0.34 11.90
C GLN A 290 19.64 -1.16 11.89
N ARG A 291 20.14 -1.55 10.71
CA ARG A 291 21.45 -2.22 10.58
C ARG A 291 22.62 -1.37 11.09
N ALA A 292 22.57 -0.06 10.88
CA ALA A 292 23.59 0.86 11.40
C ALA A 292 23.52 1.01 12.93
N ARG A 293 22.31 1.00 13.50
CA ARG A 293 22.09 1.02 14.96
C ARG A 293 22.61 -0.27 15.60
N ILE A 294 22.17 -1.43 15.10
CA ILE A 294 22.61 -2.75 15.61
C ILE A 294 24.12 -2.90 15.54
N ARG A 295 24.76 -2.53 14.42
CA ARG A 295 26.23 -2.59 14.33
C ARG A 295 26.92 -1.75 15.39
N ARG A 296 26.43 -0.53 15.66
CA ARG A 296 26.98 0.34 16.70
C ARG A 296 26.78 -0.26 18.09
N GLU A 297 25.59 -0.76 18.38
CA GLU A 297 25.26 -1.38 19.66
C GLU A 297 26.14 -2.63 19.91
N ASN A 298 26.36 -3.46 18.88
CA ASN A 298 27.29 -4.59 18.94
C ASN A 298 28.74 -4.14 19.16
N SER A 299 29.24 -3.13 18.43
CA SER A 299 30.61 -2.62 18.64
C SER A 299 30.81 -2.09 20.08
N LEU A 300 29.80 -1.41 20.65
CA LEU A 300 29.84 -0.94 22.03
C LEU A 300 29.81 -2.10 23.04
N LYS A 301 28.95 -3.10 22.80
CA LYS A 301 28.85 -4.33 23.62
C LYS A 301 30.19 -5.07 23.66
N ASP A 302 30.83 -5.26 22.52
CA ASP A 302 32.10 -5.98 22.40
C ASP A 302 33.23 -5.20 23.10
N LEU A 303 33.28 -3.87 22.94
CA LEU A 303 34.23 -3.02 23.67
C LEU A 303 34.02 -3.11 25.19
N TYR A 304 32.77 -3.10 25.66
CA TYR A 304 32.47 -3.24 27.08
C TYR A 304 32.93 -4.59 27.61
N ARG A 305 32.63 -5.70 26.92
CA ARG A 305 33.07 -7.05 27.31
C ARG A 305 34.59 -7.16 27.37
N LEU A 306 35.31 -6.56 26.42
CA LEU A 306 36.77 -6.54 26.43
C LEU A 306 37.33 -5.73 27.61
N LEU A 307 36.72 -4.58 27.92
CA LEU A 307 37.08 -3.79 29.09
C LEU A 307 36.77 -4.55 30.39
N GLU A 308 35.61 -5.20 30.48
CA GLU A 308 35.18 -5.99 31.63
C GLU A 308 36.12 -7.19 31.89
N ARG A 309 36.46 -7.96 30.84
CA ARG A 309 37.45 -9.07 30.95
C ARG A 309 38.84 -8.59 31.38
N ALA A 310 39.20 -7.36 31.02
CA ALA A 310 40.45 -6.71 31.43
C ALA A 310 40.34 -5.97 32.78
N GLN A 311 39.21 -6.08 33.49
CA GLN A 311 38.93 -5.42 34.76
C GLN A 311 38.95 -3.88 34.69
N PHE A 312 38.41 -3.32 33.60
CA PHE A 312 38.28 -1.88 33.34
C PHE A 312 39.61 -1.11 33.54
N PRO A 313 40.65 -1.42 32.74
CA PRO A 313 41.96 -0.81 32.88
C PRO A 313 41.90 0.70 32.65
N ARG A 314 42.59 1.49 33.48
CA ARG A 314 42.64 2.96 33.36
C ARG A 314 43.26 3.45 32.06
N ASP A 315 44.18 2.67 31.50
CA ASP A 315 44.88 3.00 30.26
C ASP A 315 44.14 2.50 29.02
N GLY A 316 43.04 1.76 29.17
CA GLY A 316 42.25 1.21 28.05
C GLY A 316 42.76 -0.12 27.51
N ILE A 317 42.29 -0.51 26.34
CA ILE A 317 42.64 -1.79 25.68
C ILE A 317 43.28 -1.55 24.31
N ALA A 318 44.24 -2.40 23.94
CA ALA A 318 44.87 -2.30 22.62
C ALA A 318 43.86 -2.58 21.49
N PRO A 319 43.85 -1.81 20.37
CA PRO A 319 42.95 -2.04 19.25
C PRO A 319 43.01 -3.45 18.66
N ALA A 320 44.18 -4.11 18.73
CA ALA A 320 44.36 -5.49 18.27
C ALA A 320 43.39 -6.47 18.96
N ARG A 321 43.07 -6.28 20.25
CA ARG A 321 42.11 -7.13 20.97
C ARG A 321 40.68 -6.96 20.45
N TYR A 322 40.31 -5.75 20.02
CA TYR A 322 39.00 -5.51 19.41
C TYR A 322 38.88 -6.20 18.04
N VAL A 323 39.95 -6.16 17.24
CA VAL A 323 39.99 -6.87 15.93
C VAL A 323 39.83 -8.38 16.14
N GLU A 324 40.51 -8.94 17.14
CA GLU A 324 40.44 -10.36 17.48
C GLU A 324 39.04 -10.78 17.96
N GLU A 325 38.42 -10.03 18.87
CA GLU A 325 37.08 -10.30 19.38
C GLU A 325 36.02 -10.24 18.26
N ARG A 326 36.08 -9.20 17.41
CA ARG A 326 35.12 -9.01 16.31
C ARG A 326 35.31 -10.00 15.17
N ARG A 327 36.48 -10.62 15.06
CA ARG A 327 36.89 -11.48 13.92
C ARG A 327 36.71 -10.76 12.57
N LEU A 328 36.97 -9.45 12.54
CA LEU A 328 36.83 -8.60 11.36
C LEU A 328 38.21 -8.28 10.76
N PRO A 329 38.30 -7.97 9.46
CA PRO A 329 39.51 -7.37 8.88
C PRO A 329 39.88 -6.09 9.62
N ALA A 330 41.18 -5.85 9.86
CA ALA A 330 41.67 -4.70 10.62
C ALA A 330 41.15 -3.35 10.09
N ALA A 331 40.99 -3.22 8.77
CA ALA A 331 40.46 -2.01 8.14
C ALA A 331 38.97 -1.76 8.46
N GLU A 332 38.16 -2.82 8.56
CA GLU A 332 36.74 -2.72 8.91
C GLU A 332 36.55 -2.39 10.39
N ALA A 333 37.30 -3.07 11.27
CA ALA A 333 37.31 -2.80 12.71
C ALA A 333 37.72 -1.34 12.99
N GLU A 334 38.78 -0.86 12.34
CA GLU A 334 39.23 0.53 12.45
C GLU A 334 38.16 1.54 11.96
N HIS A 335 37.37 1.17 10.95
CA HIS A 335 36.25 2.01 10.49
C HIS A 335 35.10 2.06 11.49
N GLU A 336 34.80 0.95 12.18
CA GLU A 336 33.84 0.92 13.30
C GLU A 336 34.31 1.82 14.46
N LEU A 337 35.56 1.68 14.88
CA LEU A 337 36.15 2.48 15.97
C LEU A 337 36.13 3.98 15.64
N ARG A 338 36.56 4.38 14.43
CA ARG A 338 36.50 5.78 13.98
C ARG A 338 35.08 6.34 13.89
N ARG A 339 34.06 5.49 13.75
CA ARG A 339 32.65 5.94 13.81
C ARG A 339 32.20 6.20 15.25
N LEU A 340 32.63 5.38 16.19
CA LEU A 340 32.36 5.59 17.62
C LEU A 340 33.06 6.84 18.15
N GLU A 341 34.31 7.08 17.74
CA GLU A 341 35.06 8.30 18.07
C GLU A 341 34.36 9.57 17.56
N ARG A 342 33.94 9.56 16.29
CA ARG A 342 33.20 10.70 15.71
C ARG A 342 31.86 10.98 16.39
N ARG A 343 31.30 9.99 17.08
CA ARG A 343 30.07 10.11 17.87
C ARG A 343 30.32 10.50 19.33
N GLY A 344 31.58 10.61 19.74
CA GLY A 344 31.96 10.91 21.12
C GLY A 344 31.79 9.74 22.08
N GLU A 345 31.68 8.50 21.58
CA GLU A 345 31.45 7.30 22.40
C GLU A 345 32.74 6.55 22.74
N LEU A 346 33.80 6.79 21.97
CA LEU A 346 35.10 6.15 22.10
C LEU A 346 36.19 7.22 22.16
N ILE A 347 37.16 7.02 23.03
CA ILE A 347 38.33 7.87 23.24
C ILE A 347 39.56 7.02 22.94
N ARG A 348 40.52 7.56 22.19
CA ARG A 348 41.84 6.94 21.99
C ARG A 348 42.86 7.53 22.95
N GLY A 349 43.64 6.66 23.58
CA GLY A 349 44.78 7.03 24.41
C GLY A 349 45.89 7.71 23.60
N PRO A 350 46.63 8.65 24.22
CA PRO A 350 47.74 9.32 23.58
C PRO A 350 48.93 8.35 23.39
N GLY A 351 49.30 8.09 22.14
CA GLY A 351 50.50 7.33 21.76
C GLY A 351 50.22 5.93 21.24
N ASP A 352 49.73 5.03 22.09
CA ASP A 352 49.47 3.62 21.76
C ASP A 352 48.11 3.39 21.07
N GLY A 353 47.26 4.42 21.05
CA GLY A 353 45.92 4.35 20.49
C GLY A 353 45.01 3.43 21.29
N SER A 354 45.27 3.24 22.59
CA SER A 354 44.42 2.43 23.47
C SER A 354 42.97 2.89 23.42
N LEU A 355 42.03 1.95 23.46
CA LEU A 355 40.61 2.21 23.33
C LEU A 355 39.99 2.34 24.72
N GLN A 356 39.27 3.43 24.95
CA GLN A 356 38.45 3.64 26.13
C GLN A 356 37.05 4.10 25.72
N LEU A 357 36.02 3.64 26.41
CA LEU A 357 34.68 4.21 26.24
C LEU A 357 34.64 5.58 26.92
N SER A 358 34.03 6.57 26.26
CA SER A 358 33.72 7.84 26.91
C SER A 358 32.65 7.62 28.00
N ALA A 359 32.37 8.62 28.84
CA ALA A 359 31.27 8.52 29.80
C ALA A 359 29.92 8.16 29.12
N GLN A 360 29.65 8.78 27.97
CA GLN A 360 28.46 8.49 27.16
C GLN A 360 28.52 7.09 26.53
N GLY A 361 29.67 6.70 25.98
CA GLY A 361 29.85 5.38 25.39
C GLY A 361 29.72 4.26 26.42
N MET A 362 30.21 4.49 27.63
CA MET A 362 30.12 3.55 28.76
C MET A 362 28.67 3.36 29.20
N GLU A 363 27.90 4.45 29.32
CA GLU A 363 26.48 4.37 29.66
C GLU A 363 25.68 3.61 28.60
N HIS A 364 25.89 3.91 27.31
CA HIS A 364 25.23 3.19 26.22
C HIS A 364 25.63 1.72 26.18
N ALA A 365 26.92 1.41 26.27
CA ALA A 365 27.41 0.04 26.23
C ALA A 365 26.90 -0.78 27.42
N ALA A 366 26.93 -0.20 28.63
CA ALA A 366 26.37 -0.82 29.82
C ALA A 366 24.88 -1.12 29.67
N ARG A 367 24.10 -0.22 29.05
CA ARG A 367 22.68 -0.42 28.77
C ARG A 367 22.44 -1.61 27.83
N VAL A 368 23.20 -1.69 26.73
CA VAL A 368 23.09 -2.80 25.77
C VAL A 368 23.47 -4.13 26.43
N VAL A 369 24.59 -4.18 27.15
CA VAL A 369 25.06 -5.39 27.87
C VAL A 369 24.07 -5.83 28.93
N ARG A 370 23.50 -4.88 29.69
CA ARG A 370 22.46 -5.14 30.68
C ARG A 370 21.21 -5.76 30.06
N ASN A 371 20.72 -5.18 28.97
CA ASN A 371 19.54 -5.72 28.26
C ASN A 371 19.79 -7.14 27.76
N HIS A 372 20.98 -7.41 27.22
CA HIS A 372 21.41 -8.75 26.80
C HIS A 372 21.35 -9.74 27.96
N ARG A 373 22.04 -9.43 29.08
CA ARG A 373 22.13 -10.32 30.25
C ARG A 373 20.78 -10.62 30.90
N LEU A 374 19.92 -9.61 31.01
CA LEU A 374 18.57 -9.80 31.55
C LEU A 374 17.73 -10.71 30.66
N TRP A 375 17.87 -10.58 29.34
CA TRP A 375 17.15 -11.42 28.41
C TRP A 375 17.69 -12.85 28.38
N GLU A 376 19.01 -13.04 28.47
CA GLU A 376 19.60 -14.37 28.65
C GLU A 376 19.06 -15.05 29.92
N LEU A 377 18.96 -14.30 31.03
CA LEU A 377 18.41 -14.81 32.28
C LEU A 377 16.93 -15.17 32.17
N TYR A 378 16.13 -14.34 31.50
CA TYR A 378 14.72 -14.65 31.24
C TYR A 378 14.54 -15.91 30.38
N LEU A 379 15.27 -16.03 29.29
CA LEU A 379 15.19 -17.20 28.42
C LEU A 379 15.61 -18.49 29.16
N THR A 380 16.61 -18.39 30.03
CA THR A 380 17.08 -19.53 30.83
C THR A 380 16.07 -19.91 31.92
N ASN A 381 15.55 -18.93 32.68
CA ASN A 381 14.74 -19.19 33.88
C ASN A 381 13.26 -19.43 33.55
N GLU A 382 12.67 -18.61 32.68
CA GLU A 382 11.22 -18.62 32.42
C GLU A 382 10.88 -19.41 31.15
N ALA A 383 11.69 -19.28 30.10
CA ALA A 383 11.46 -20.00 28.85
C ALA A 383 12.09 -21.40 28.82
N MET A 384 12.81 -21.80 29.88
CA MET A 384 13.48 -23.11 30.04
C MET A 384 14.39 -23.48 28.85
N TYR A 385 15.02 -22.48 28.22
CA TYR A 385 16.00 -22.71 27.17
C TYR A 385 17.35 -23.14 27.77
N PRO A 386 18.09 -24.08 27.16
CA PRO A 386 19.42 -24.46 27.61
C PRO A 386 20.38 -23.26 27.52
N ALA A 387 21.03 -22.92 28.64
CA ALA A 387 21.92 -21.74 28.74
C ALA A 387 23.00 -21.71 27.64
N ASP A 388 23.46 -22.87 27.17
CA ASP A 388 24.49 -23.00 26.13
C ASP A 388 24.03 -22.55 24.73
N HIS A 389 22.72 -22.32 24.51
CA HIS A 389 22.13 -21.89 23.23
C HIS A 389 21.34 -20.58 23.31
N VAL A 390 21.27 -19.95 24.49
CA VAL A 390 20.45 -18.76 24.72
C VAL A 390 21.07 -17.48 24.12
N HIS A 391 22.39 -17.48 23.90
CA HIS A 391 23.13 -16.30 23.43
C HIS A 391 22.65 -15.76 22.08
N ASP A 392 22.45 -16.66 21.10
CA ASP A 392 22.08 -16.29 19.73
C ASP A 392 20.67 -15.69 19.68
N ASP A 393 19.74 -16.26 20.45
CA ASP A 393 18.36 -15.77 20.55
C ASP A 393 18.30 -14.43 21.29
N ALA A 394 19.15 -14.24 22.31
CA ALA A 394 19.26 -12.99 23.04
C ALA A 394 19.84 -11.85 22.20
N GLU A 395 20.81 -12.14 21.33
CA GLU A 395 21.43 -11.16 20.44
C GLU A 395 20.39 -10.51 19.48
N ILE A 396 19.38 -11.28 19.06
CA ILE A 396 18.32 -10.78 18.16
C ILE A 396 17.40 -9.79 18.89
N VAL A 397 17.07 -10.07 20.16
CA VAL A 397 16.00 -9.39 20.89
C VAL A 397 16.50 -8.19 21.70
N GLU A 398 17.76 -8.18 22.12
CA GLU A 398 18.34 -7.12 22.99
C GLU A 398 18.16 -5.69 22.43
N HIS A 399 18.16 -5.53 21.10
CA HIS A 399 18.03 -4.23 20.42
C HIS A 399 16.58 -3.76 20.24
N LEU A 400 15.62 -4.66 20.48
CA LEU A 400 14.18 -4.45 20.30
C LEU A 400 13.47 -4.07 21.61
N LEU A 401 14.05 -4.43 22.75
CA LEU A 401 13.47 -4.15 24.07
C LEU A 401 13.61 -2.66 24.41
N GLY A 402 12.48 -1.98 24.58
CA GLY A 402 12.44 -0.62 25.12
C GLY A 402 12.62 -0.60 26.64
N ASP A 403 12.98 0.56 27.19
CA ASP A 403 13.26 0.73 28.63
C ASP A 403 12.10 0.25 29.54
N ASP A 404 10.84 0.41 29.10
CA ASP A 404 9.66 -0.09 29.83
C ASP A 404 9.59 -1.61 29.90
N ALA A 405 9.90 -2.29 28.79
CA ALA A 405 9.89 -3.75 28.72
C ALA A 405 11.01 -4.31 29.60
N ILE A 406 12.19 -3.68 29.58
CA ILE A 406 13.32 -4.05 30.44
C ILE A 406 12.99 -3.86 31.91
N ARG A 407 12.33 -2.75 32.30
CA ARG A 407 11.91 -2.54 33.69
C ARG A 407 10.95 -3.62 34.19
N ARG A 408 10.02 -4.06 33.34
CA ARG A 408 9.11 -5.17 33.68
C ARG A 408 9.86 -6.48 33.81
N LEU A 409 10.77 -6.76 32.86
CA LEU A 409 11.62 -7.94 32.87
C LEU A 409 12.46 -8.04 34.16
N GLU A 410 13.04 -6.93 34.61
CA GLU A 410 13.78 -6.90 35.87
C GLU A 410 12.93 -7.14 37.11
N ALA A 411 11.71 -6.59 37.12
CA ALA A 411 10.78 -6.81 38.21
C ALA A 411 10.33 -8.28 38.27
N GLU A 412 10.08 -8.90 37.11
CA GLU A 412 9.75 -10.33 37.00
C GLU A 412 10.91 -11.23 37.45
N LEU A 413 12.14 -10.87 37.10
CA LEU A 413 13.36 -11.61 37.47
C LEU A 413 13.85 -11.32 38.90
N GLY A 414 13.17 -10.44 39.65
CA GLY A 414 13.52 -10.13 41.05
C GLY A 414 14.80 -9.31 41.25
N TYR A 415 15.10 -8.38 40.32
CA TYR A 415 16.29 -7.51 40.37
C TYR A 415 17.62 -8.27 40.50
N PRO A 416 17.95 -9.13 39.51
CA PRO A 416 19.15 -9.96 39.54
C PRO A 416 20.43 -9.12 39.45
N GLU A 417 21.47 -9.56 40.15
CA GLU A 417 22.79 -8.92 40.11
C GLU A 417 23.77 -9.59 39.14
N THR A 418 23.49 -10.82 38.72
CA THR A 418 24.33 -11.61 37.80
C THR A 418 23.52 -12.28 36.70
N ASP A 419 24.15 -12.51 35.55
CA ASP A 419 23.62 -13.32 34.46
C ASP A 419 23.74 -14.84 34.74
N PRO A 420 23.17 -15.74 33.90
CA PRO A 420 23.23 -17.19 34.10
C PRO A 420 24.66 -17.77 34.16
N HIS A 421 25.65 -17.03 33.66
CA HIS A 421 27.05 -17.44 33.60
C HIS A 421 27.90 -16.79 34.72
N GLY A 422 27.28 -16.02 35.61
CA GLY A 422 27.93 -15.40 36.77
C GLY A 422 28.58 -14.04 36.49
N SER A 423 28.35 -13.43 35.32
CA SER A 423 28.85 -12.08 35.04
C SER A 423 27.91 -11.02 35.65
N PRO A 424 28.43 -9.88 36.13
CA PRO A 424 27.62 -8.88 36.82
C PRO A 424 26.70 -8.13 35.86
N ILE A 425 25.43 -7.89 36.21
CA ILE A 425 24.53 -7.08 35.41
C ILE A 425 24.85 -5.59 35.65
N PRO A 426 25.20 -4.80 34.61
CA PRO A 426 25.60 -3.41 34.80
C PRO A 426 24.49 -2.55 35.44
N ALA A 427 24.83 -1.79 36.48
CA ALA A 427 23.94 -0.79 37.07
C ALA A 427 23.92 0.47 36.21
N LEU A 428 22.72 0.96 35.84
CA LEU A 428 22.57 2.25 35.18
C LEU A 428 22.62 3.38 36.21
N ALA A 429 23.35 4.46 35.91
CA ALA A 429 23.37 5.66 36.73
C ALA A 429 21.93 6.22 36.84
N GLY A 430 21.34 6.12 38.04
CA GLY A 430 19.93 6.46 38.33
C GLY A 430 19.06 5.30 38.84
N ALA A 431 19.53 4.04 38.74
CA ALA A 431 18.80 2.89 39.31
C ALA A 431 18.95 2.77 40.84
N THR A 432 20.03 3.34 41.40
CA THR A 432 20.33 3.31 42.84
C THR A 432 19.54 4.31 43.68
N GLU A 433 18.91 5.33 43.08
CA GLU A 433 18.11 6.32 43.83
C GLU A 433 16.66 5.88 44.12
N ARG A 434 16.23 4.70 43.63
CA ARG A 434 14.87 4.16 43.86
C ARG A 434 14.86 2.76 44.47
N LYS A 435 15.93 2.38 45.18
CA LYS A 435 15.98 1.14 45.97
C LYS A 435 15.39 1.32 47.39
N GLY A 436 14.74 2.45 47.66
CA GLY A 436 14.03 2.72 48.92
C GLY A 436 12.79 3.57 48.68
N ASP A 437 11.68 2.90 48.36
CA ASP A 437 10.31 3.32 48.68
C ASP A 437 9.43 2.06 48.75
#